data_AF-A0A2G9SBD7-F1
#
_entry.id   AF-A0A2G9SBD7-F1
#
_cell.length_a   1.000
_cell.length_b   1.000
_cell.length_c   1.000
_cell.angle_alpha   90.00
_cell.angle_beta   90.00
_cell.angle_gamma   90.00
#
_symmetry.space_group_name_H-M   'P 1'
#
loop_
_entity.id
_entity.type
_entity.pdbx_description
1 polymer ?
#
loop_
_entity_poly.entity_id
_entity_poly.type
_entity_poly.pdbx_seq_one_letter_code
_entity_poly.pdbx_strand_id
1 'polypeptide(L)'
;MAANYLQSLDWRQDPYIVNNIITFYTKGRALDLLAGFYDACAQVEIDEYQNYEKALGALTEAYKCLTKAKMRSPEEQERKLSEMQNKLTLVKRFIQARRSYSVDKQEAIRQCELLLEEPDLESAVRFGDVYAVLVEHYTQQGDFQKAYRCLEEMRSKMPSVNLTFYVSQSTVEAVYRALSIPLTHKPASEHVRHNSVDDSEEVEEAPDIDFDG
;
A
#
# COMPACT_ATOMS: atom_id res chain seq x y z
N MET A 1 3.06 -20.14 -17.10
CA MET A 1 2.24 -20.91 -16.13
C MET A 1 2.92 -20.99 -14.75
N ALA A 2 4.22 -21.29 -14.63
CA ALA A 2 4.91 -21.31 -13.32
C ALA A 2 4.93 -19.95 -12.59
N ALA A 3 5.06 -18.82 -13.29
CA ALA A 3 5.21 -17.52 -12.64
C ALA A 3 3.93 -16.97 -11.99
N ASN A 4 2.73 -17.37 -12.45
CA ASN A 4 1.47 -17.01 -11.79
C ASN A 4 1.30 -17.77 -10.47
N TYR A 5 1.84 -18.99 -10.37
CA TYR A 5 1.87 -19.78 -9.13
C TYR A 5 2.89 -19.22 -8.13
N LEU A 6 4.02 -18.70 -8.60
CA LEU A 6 5.02 -18.07 -7.73
C LEU A 6 4.57 -16.70 -7.17
N GLN A 7 3.62 -16.02 -7.84
CA GLN A 7 2.97 -14.81 -7.31
C GLN A 7 2.02 -15.09 -6.14
N SER A 8 1.51 -16.31 -6.01
CA SER A 8 0.71 -16.75 -4.86
C SER A 8 1.54 -17.27 -3.68
N LEU A 9 2.86 -17.39 -3.85
CA LEU A 9 3.77 -17.77 -2.78
C LEU A 9 4.30 -16.52 -2.07
N ASP A 10 4.76 -16.72 -0.83
CA ASP A 10 5.33 -15.69 0.04
C ASP A 10 6.74 -15.28 -0.45
N TRP A 11 6.83 -14.77 -1.68
CA TRP A 11 8.08 -14.48 -2.39
C TRP A 11 8.96 -13.49 -1.63
N ARG A 12 8.38 -12.68 -0.75
CA ARG A 12 9.13 -11.74 0.08
C ARG A 12 9.95 -12.43 1.18
N GLN A 13 9.49 -13.56 1.71
CA GLN A 13 10.18 -14.36 2.73
C GLN A 13 11.36 -15.14 2.14
N ASP A 14 11.32 -15.42 0.84
CA ASP A 14 12.34 -16.22 0.16
C ASP A 14 12.96 -15.50 -1.06
N PRO A 15 14.16 -14.90 -0.89
CA PRO A 15 14.93 -14.32 -2.00
C PRO A 15 15.20 -15.32 -3.15
N TYR A 16 15.17 -16.62 -2.89
CA TYR A 16 15.30 -17.66 -3.91
C TYR A 16 14.10 -17.66 -4.88
N ILE A 17 12.88 -17.50 -4.37
CA ILE A 17 11.67 -17.40 -5.19
C ILE A 17 11.73 -16.17 -6.10
N VAL A 18 12.09 -15.01 -5.54
CA VAL A 18 12.25 -13.76 -6.31
C VAL A 18 13.29 -13.93 -7.41
N ASN A 19 14.46 -14.46 -7.09
CA ASN A 19 15.53 -14.69 -8.06
C ASN A 19 15.11 -15.66 -9.16
N ASN A 20 14.34 -16.70 -8.82
CA ASN A 20 13.80 -17.63 -9.81
C ASN A 20 12.79 -16.94 -10.74
N ILE A 21 11.86 -16.13 -10.21
CA ILE A 21 10.90 -15.36 -11.02
C ILE A 21 11.65 -14.44 -12.00
N ILE A 22 12.62 -13.66 -11.49
CA ILE A 22 13.46 -12.78 -12.31
C ILE A 22 14.17 -13.60 -13.39
N THR A 23 14.77 -14.73 -13.03
CA THR A 23 15.49 -15.61 -13.96
C THR A 23 14.57 -16.17 -15.03
N PHE A 24 13.39 -16.66 -14.67
CA PHE A 24 12.42 -17.24 -15.60
C PHE A 24 11.94 -16.21 -16.63
N TYR A 25 11.52 -15.03 -16.18
CA TYR A 25 11.05 -13.99 -17.11
C TYR A 25 12.18 -13.41 -17.97
N THR A 26 13.38 -13.24 -17.41
CA THR A 26 14.54 -12.76 -18.16
C THR A 26 14.94 -13.75 -19.26
N LYS A 27 15.09 -15.04 -18.92
CA LYS A 27 15.42 -16.10 -19.89
C LYS A 27 14.30 -16.31 -20.92
N GLY A 28 13.05 -16.19 -20.50
CA GLY A 28 11.86 -16.26 -21.36
C GLY A 28 11.62 -15.02 -22.22
N ARG A 29 12.44 -13.96 -22.07
CA ARG A 29 12.29 -12.66 -22.76
C ARG A 29 10.93 -11.98 -22.55
N ALA A 30 10.28 -12.27 -21.43
CA ALA A 30 8.97 -11.73 -21.05
C ALA A 30 9.16 -10.58 -20.04
N LEU A 31 9.79 -9.49 -20.50
CA LEU A 31 10.14 -8.34 -19.66
C LEU A 31 8.92 -7.50 -19.24
N ASP A 32 7.84 -7.56 -20.00
CA ASP A 32 6.54 -6.97 -19.66
C ASP A 32 5.93 -7.65 -18.42
N LEU A 33 6.01 -8.97 -18.34
CA LEU A 33 5.56 -9.73 -17.17
C LEU A 33 6.49 -9.52 -15.97
N LEU A 34 7.80 -9.38 -16.21
CA LEU A 34 8.75 -9.03 -15.16
C LEU A 34 8.49 -7.63 -14.59
N ALA A 35 8.12 -6.67 -15.44
CA ALA A 35 7.72 -5.34 -14.98
C ALA A 35 6.47 -5.39 -14.10
N GLY A 36 5.46 -6.18 -14.48
CA GLY A 36 4.28 -6.41 -13.65
C GLY A 36 4.59 -7.05 -12.30
N PHE A 37 5.57 -7.95 -12.24
CA PHE A 37 6.05 -8.50 -10.98
C PHE A 37 6.68 -7.43 -10.08
N TYR A 38 7.55 -6.57 -10.63
CA TYR A 38 8.13 -5.47 -9.85
C TYR A 38 7.09 -4.43 -9.39
N ASP A 39 6.06 -4.15 -10.19
CA ASP A 39 4.95 -3.28 -9.78
C ASP A 39 4.15 -3.89 -8.61
N ALA A 40 3.89 -5.21 -8.66
CA ALA A 40 3.29 -5.93 -7.54
C ALA A 40 4.17 -5.90 -6.28
N CYS A 41 5.49 -6.03 -6.44
CA CYS A 41 6.42 -5.88 -5.32
C CYS A 41 6.35 -4.49 -4.70
N ALA A 42 6.26 -3.44 -5.53
CA ALA A 42 6.12 -2.08 -5.05
C ALA A 42 4.82 -1.89 -4.27
N GLN A 43 3.71 -2.44 -4.74
CA GLN A 43 2.43 -2.35 -4.02
C GLN A 43 2.48 -3.03 -2.66
N VAL A 44 3.04 -4.24 -2.56
CA VAL A 44 3.20 -4.91 -1.25
C VAL A 44 4.06 -4.07 -0.30
N GLU A 45 5.17 -3.49 -0.78
CA GLU A 45 5.99 -2.58 0.03
C GLU A 45 5.23 -1.35 0.54
N ILE A 46 4.30 -0.82 -0.25
CA ILE A 46 3.44 0.33 0.13
C ILE A 46 2.36 -0.13 1.12
N ASP A 47 1.58 -1.14 0.77
CA ASP A 47 0.38 -1.54 1.47
C ASP A 47 0.66 -2.19 2.83
N GLU A 48 1.62 -3.10 2.88
CA GLU A 48 1.88 -3.88 4.09
C GLU A 48 2.97 -3.26 4.97
N TYR A 49 3.95 -2.58 4.35
CA TYR A 49 5.16 -2.14 5.06
C TYR A 49 5.36 -0.63 5.08
N GLN A 50 4.55 0.14 4.35
CA GLN A 50 4.68 1.59 4.20
C GLN A 50 6.10 2.03 3.80
N ASN A 51 6.82 1.16 3.08
CA ASN A 51 8.22 1.31 2.71
C ASN A 51 8.35 1.85 1.29
N TYR A 52 8.13 3.16 1.18
CA TYR A 52 8.16 3.88 -0.09
C TYR A 52 9.55 3.86 -0.75
N GLU A 53 10.65 3.80 0.01
CA GLU A 53 12.00 3.66 -0.54
C GLU A 53 12.19 2.34 -1.31
N LYS A 54 11.73 1.22 -0.74
CA LYS A 54 11.80 -0.07 -1.43
C LYS A 54 10.84 -0.12 -2.61
N ALA A 55 9.64 0.44 -2.45
CA ALA A 55 8.68 0.57 -3.55
C ALA A 55 9.27 1.38 -4.72
N LEU A 56 9.98 2.49 -4.44
CA LEU A 56 10.68 3.28 -5.45
C LEU A 56 11.74 2.45 -6.20
N GLY A 57 12.48 1.60 -5.48
CA GLY A 57 13.45 0.67 -6.08
C GLY A 57 12.77 -0.31 -7.03
N ALA A 58 11.67 -0.95 -6.60
CA ALA A 58 10.92 -1.89 -7.41
C ALA A 58 10.29 -1.22 -8.65
N LEU A 59 9.63 -0.07 -8.50
CA LEU A 59 9.07 0.70 -9.63
C LEU A 59 10.16 1.11 -10.64
N THR A 60 11.37 1.40 -10.16
CA THR A 60 12.51 1.72 -11.04
C THR A 60 12.93 0.51 -11.89
N GLU A 61 12.94 -0.70 -11.30
CA GLU A 61 13.19 -1.93 -12.05
C GLU A 61 12.04 -2.28 -13.01
N ALA A 62 10.78 -2.03 -12.61
CA ALA A 62 9.62 -2.16 -13.49
C ALA A 62 9.77 -1.28 -14.74
N TYR A 63 10.11 0.00 -14.55
CA TYR A 63 10.33 0.96 -15.64
C TYR A 63 11.45 0.52 -16.60
N LYS A 64 12.59 0.06 -16.05
CA LYS A 64 13.71 -0.47 -16.85
C LYS A 64 13.31 -1.69 -17.68
N CYS A 65 12.49 -2.58 -17.12
CA CYS A 65 11.97 -3.75 -17.82
C CYS A 65 11.06 -3.34 -18.98
N LEU A 66 10.12 -2.41 -18.74
CA LEU A 66 9.23 -1.89 -19.78
C LEU A 66 9.98 -1.18 -20.92
N THR A 67 11.04 -0.44 -20.61
CA THR A 67 11.86 0.23 -21.64
C THR A 67 12.50 -0.76 -22.60
N LYS A 68 12.86 -1.96 -22.11
CA LYS A 68 13.52 -3.02 -22.88
C LYS A 68 12.54 -4.06 -23.45
N ALA A 69 11.30 -4.07 -23.00
CA ALA A 69 10.30 -5.04 -23.41
C ALA A 69 9.94 -4.86 -24.89
N LYS A 70 9.74 -5.97 -25.59
CA LYS A 70 9.15 -5.96 -26.94
C LYS A 70 7.65 -6.10 -26.81
N MET A 71 6.93 -4.98 -26.86
CA MET A 71 5.48 -4.95 -26.74
C MET A 71 4.80 -5.09 -28.10
N ARG A 72 3.48 -5.32 -28.10
CA ARG A 72 2.68 -5.53 -29.32
C ARG A 72 2.66 -4.29 -30.20
N SER A 73 2.66 -3.10 -29.59
CA SER A 73 2.76 -1.83 -30.29
C SER A 73 3.58 -0.81 -29.49
N PRO A 74 4.22 0.17 -30.15
CA PRO A 74 4.90 1.28 -29.48
C PRO A 74 3.99 2.08 -28.56
N GLU A 75 2.73 2.28 -28.94
CA GLU A 75 1.75 3.05 -28.18
C GLU A 75 1.39 2.36 -26.85
N GLU A 76 1.28 1.02 -26.84
CA GLU A 76 1.08 0.26 -25.61
C GLU A 76 2.28 0.42 -24.66
N GLN A 77 3.49 0.41 -25.21
CA GLN A 77 4.72 0.58 -24.45
C GLN A 77 4.83 1.98 -23.86
N GLU A 78 4.54 3.01 -24.66
CA GLU A 78 4.54 4.40 -24.21
C GLU A 78 3.51 4.64 -23.11
N ARG A 79 2.29 4.08 -23.25
CA ARG A 79 1.26 4.19 -22.21
C ARG A 79 1.73 3.59 -20.88
N LYS A 80 2.27 2.37 -20.89
CA LYS A 80 2.77 1.71 -19.67
C LYS A 80 3.98 2.42 -19.07
N LEU A 81 4.87 2.96 -19.90
CA LEU A 81 6.00 3.77 -19.43
C LEU A 81 5.53 5.07 -18.77
N SER A 82 4.53 5.73 -19.35
CA SER A 82 3.92 6.95 -18.79
C SER A 82 3.26 6.67 -17.43
N GLU A 83 2.45 5.60 -17.34
CA GLU A 83 1.85 5.15 -16.07
C GLU A 83 2.92 4.90 -15.00
N MET A 84 3.99 4.19 -15.36
CA MET A 84 5.08 3.89 -14.43
C MET A 84 5.89 5.13 -14.03
N GLN A 85 6.06 6.08 -14.95
CA GLN A 85 6.72 7.36 -14.69
C GLN A 85 5.91 8.24 -13.73
N ASN A 86 4.58 8.25 -13.86
CA ASN A 86 3.69 8.93 -12.93
C ASN A 86 3.82 8.33 -11.52
N LYS A 87 3.73 7.00 -11.38
CA LYS A 87 3.92 6.31 -10.09
C LYS A 87 5.25 6.67 -9.43
N LEU A 88 6.35 6.61 -10.20
CA LEU A 88 7.69 7.00 -9.74
C LEU A 88 7.72 8.45 -9.24
N THR A 89 7.02 9.36 -9.92
CA THR A 89 6.99 10.79 -9.56
C THR A 89 6.24 11.01 -8.25
N LEU A 90 5.07 10.40 -8.09
CA LEU A 90 4.26 10.47 -6.87
C LEU A 90 5.03 9.93 -5.65
N VAL A 91 5.62 8.73 -5.78
CA VAL A 91 6.41 8.12 -4.71
C VAL A 91 7.63 8.97 -4.35
N LYS A 92 8.36 9.51 -5.33
CA LYS A 92 9.50 10.40 -5.07
C LYS A 92 9.09 11.67 -4.34
N ARG A 93 7.98 12.30 -4.74
CA ARG A 93 7.44 13.49 -4.07
C ARG A 93 7.08 13.19 -2.62
N PHE A 94 6.42 12.06 -2.36
CA PHE A 94 6.05 11.68 -1.01
C PHE A 94 7.26 11.38 -0.11
N ILE A 95 8.25 10.63 -0.61
CA ILE A 95 9.51 10.38 0.09
C ILE A 95 10.21 11.71 0.40
N GLN A 96 10.27 12.61 -0.58
CA GLN A 96 10.91 13.90 -0.40
C GLN A 96 10.22 14.74 0.68
N ALA A 97 8.88 14.79 0.68
CA ALA A 97 8.10 15.49 1.71
C ALA A 97 8.38 14.92 3.11
N ARG A 98 8.44 13.60 3.27
CA ARG A 98 8.78 12.94 4.54
C ARG A 98 10.19 13.29 5.01
N ARG A 99 11.17 13.31 4.10
CA ARG A 99 12.57 13.65 4.42
C ARG A 99 12.76 15.12 4.76
N SER A 100 12.07 16.02 4.06
CA SER A 100 12.18 17.45 4.31
C SER A 100 11.49 17.86 5.62
N TYR A 101 10.61 17.04 6.19
CA TYR A 101 9.86 17.38 7.41
C TYR A 101 10.77 17.73 8.61
N SER A 102 11.95 17.13 8.73
CA SER A 102 12.89 17.49 9.81
C SER A 102 13.60 18.84 9.60
N VAL A 103 13.62 19.35 8.36
CA VAL A 103 14.32 20.58 7.97
C VAL A 103 13.34 21.74 7.82
N ASP A 104 12.26 21.52 7.06
CA ASP A 104 11.19 22.48 6.82
C ASP A 104 9.84 21.76 6.90
N LYS A 105 9.21 21.87 8.07
CA LYS A 105 7.90 21.28 8.33
C LYS A 105 6.81 21.90 7.47
N GLN A 106 6.87 23.20 7.20
CA GLN A 106 5.80 23.89 6.47
C GLN A 106 5.81 23.48 5.00
N GLU A 107 6.99 23.45 4.38
CA GLU A 107 7.10 22.98 3.00
C GLU A 107 6.75 21.50 2.86
N ALA A 108 7.17 20.65 3.80
CA ALA A 108 6.78 19.23 3.81
C ALA A 108 5.25 19.05 3.84
N ILE A 109 4.55 19.81 4.67
CA ILE A 109 3.09 19.77 4.77
C ILE A 109 2.43 20.30 3.50
N ARG A 110 2.92 21.40 2.93
CA ARG A 110 2.45 21.92 1.66
C ARG A 110 2.60 20.89 0.53
N GLN A 111 3.70 20.15 0.50
CA GLN A 111 3.90 19.08 -0.48
C GLN A 111 2.94 17.91 -0.28
N CYS A 112 2.62 17.55 0.96
CA CYS A 112 1.59 16.54 1.26
C CYS A 112 0.19 17.01 0.81
N GLU A 113 -0.17 18.27 1.04
CA GLU A 113 -1.45 18.84 0.57
C GLU A 113 -1.54 18.82 -0.96
N LEU A 114 -0.48 19.24 -1.66
CA LEU A 114 -0.44 19.17 -3.13
C LEU A 114 -0.50 17.73 -3.66
N LEU A 115 0.04 16.75 -2.93
CA LEU A 115 -0.10 15.34 -3.31
C LEU A 115 -1.56 14.88 -3.22
N LEU A 116 -2.34 15.35 -2.24
CA LEU A 116 -3.76 15.01 -2.09
C LEU A 116 -4.64 15.56 -3.22
N GLU A 117 -4.13 16.51 -4.01
CA GLU A 117 -4.78 17.07 -5.20
C GLU A 117 -4.50 16.26 -6.48
N GLU A 118 -3.52 15.36 -6.46
CA GLU A 118 -3.18 14.53 -7.62
C GLU A 118 -4.28 13.50 -7.89
N PRO A 119 -4.82 13.44 -9.13
CA PRO A 119 -5.97 12.60 -9.46
C PRO A 119 -5.67 11.10 -9.41
N ASP A 120 -4.41 10.72 -9.60
CA ASP A 120 -3.93 9.33 -9.62
C ASP A 120 -3.08 8.97 -8.40
N LEU A 121 -3.20 9.72 -7.29
CA LEU A 121 -2.37 9.50 -6.09
C LEU A 121 -2.38 8.04 -5.61
N GLU A 122 -3.56 7.43 -5.47
CA GLU A 122 -3.72 6.05 -4.99
C GLU A 122 -3.10 4.99 -5.89
N SER A 123 -2.67 5.34 -7.10
CA SER A 123 -1.93 4.42 -7.96
C SER A 123 -0.53 4.08 -7.41
N ALA A 124 0.01 4.91 -6.51
CA ALA A 124 1.37 4.76 -6.00
C ALA A 124 1.60 5.24 -4.55
N VAL A 125 0.68 6.04 -3.99
CA VAL A 125 0.76 6.55 -2.62
C VAL A 125 -0.64 6.51 -2.00
N ARG A 126 -0.75 5.95 -0.79
CA ARG A 126 -2.06 5.79 -0.15
C ARG A 126 -2.52 7.12 0.45
N PHE A 127 -3.77 7.49 0.21
CA PHE A 127 -4.36 8.69 0.84
C PHE A 127 -4.17 8.67 2.36
N GLY A 128 -4.40 7.51 2.98
CA GLY A 128 -4.28 7.36 4.43
C GLY A 128 -2.89 7.67 4.97
N ASP A 129 -1.82 7.31 4.25
CA ASP A 129 -0.44 7.62 4.67
C ASP A 129 -0.15 9.12 4.60
N VAL A 130 -0.67 9.81 3.58
CA VAL A 130 -0.51 11.27 3.46
C VAL A 130 -1.31 11.99 4.55
N TYR A 131 -2.57 11.59 4.78
CA TYR A 131 -3.38 12.14 5.86
C TYR A 131 -2.79 11.85 7.23
N ALA A 132 -2.16 10.69 7.45
CA ALA A 132 -1.50 10.38 8.71
C ALA A 132 -0.39 11.40 9.04
N VAL A 133 0.43 11.76 8.05
CA VAL A 133 1.47 12.80 8.20
C VAL A 133 0.84 14.15 8.58
N LEU A 134 -0.24 14.54 7.90
CA LEU A 134 -0.92 15.82 8.17
C LEU A 134 -1.55 15.86 9.57
N VAL A 135 -2.29 14.80 9.94
CA VAL A 135 -2.96 14.70 11.24
C VAL A 135 -1.93 14.71 12.37
N GLU A 136 -0.85 13.94 12.23
CA GLU A 136 0.23 13.93 13.21
C GLU A 136 0.86 15.31 13.36
N HIS A 137 1.16 15.99 12.25
CA HIS A 137 1.71 17.35 12.28
C HIS A 137 0.81 18.33 13.01
N TYR A 138 -0.46 18.43 12.63
CA TYR A 138 -1.38 19.40 13.25
C TYR A 138 -1.64 19.09 14.71
N THR A 139 -1.69 17.81 15.08
CA THR A 139 -1.79 17.40 16.49
C THR A 139 -0.55 17.84 17.27
N GLN A 140 0.65 17.66 16.72
CA GLN A 140 1.90 18.13 17.35
C GLN A 140 1.99 19.66 17.48
N GLN A 141 1.36 20.41 16.56
CA GLN A 141 1.28 21.88 16.63
C GLN A 141 0.16 22.37 17.57
N GLY A 142 -0.69 21.48 18.08
CA GLY A 142 -1.88 21.85 18.86
C GLY A 142 -3.03 22.42 18.03
N ASP A 143 -2.94 22.36 16.70
CA ASP A 143 -4.01 22.76 15.78
C ASP A 143 -5.00 21.60 15.60
N PHE A 144 -5.72 21.27 16.68
CA PHE A 144 -6.64 20.14 16.71
C PHE A 144 -7.81 20.32 15.72
N GLN A 145 -8.16 21.56 15.37
CA GLN A 145 -9.22 21.84 14.40
C GLN A 145 -8.81 21.39 12.98
N LYS A 146 -7.59 21.70 12.54
CA LYS A 146 -7.09 21.19 11.26
C LYS A 146 -6.88 19.68 11.29
N ALA A 147 -6.33 19.14 12.38
CA ALA A 147 -6.18 17.70 12.54
C ALA A 147 -7.53 16.97 12.39
N TYR A 148 -8.58 17.49 13.02
CA TYR A 148 -9.94 16.94 12.90
C TYR A 148 -10.48 17.03 11.47
N ARG A 149 -10.31 18.17 10.79
CA ARG A 149 -10.71 18.30 9.38
C ARG A 149 -10.04 17.25 8.50
N CYS A 150 -8.74 17.01 8.68
CA CYS A 150 -8.03 15.96 7.94
C CYS A 150 -8.63 14.58 8.22
N LEU A 151 -8.98 14.25 9.48
CA LEU A 151 -9.64 12.98 9.81
C LEU A 151 -11.02 12.83 9.15
N GLU A 152 -11.79 13.91 9.04
CA GLU A 152 -13.10 13.90 8.38
C GLU A 152 -12.97 13.76 6.86
N GLU A 153 -12.04 14.48 6.24
CA GLU A 153 -11.74 14.34 4.80
C GLU A 153 -11.25 12.93 4.49
N MET A 154 -10.40 12.36 5.34
CA MET A 154 -9.93 10.99 5.26
C MET A 154 -11.10 9.99 5.34
N ARG A 155 -12.05 10.19 6.27
CA ARG A 155 -13.28 9.37 6.38
C ARG A 155 -14.18 9.49 5.16
N SER A 156 -14.30 10.69 4.60
CA SER A 156 -15.12 10.95 3.41
C SER A 156 -14.56 10.25 2.17
N LYS A 157 -13.23 10.31 1.98
CA LYS A 157 -12.55 9.64 0.85
C LYS A 157 -12.44 8.12 1.05
N MET A 158 -12.34 7.64 2.28
CA MET A 158 -12.15 6.23 2.62
C MET A 158 -13.20 5.74 3.65
N PRO A 159 -14.49 5.65 3.27
CA PRO A 159 -15.57 5.36 4.22
C PRO A 159 -15.54 3.94 4.80
N SER A 160 -14.89 2.99 4.12
CA SER A 160 -14.77 1.60 4.54
C SER A 160 -13.51 1.29 5.37
N VAL A 161 -12.61 2.27 5.54
CA VAL A 161 -11.30 2.02 6.17
C VAL A 161 -11.28 2.52 7.61
N ASN A 162 -10.72 1.70 8.49
CA ASN A 162 -10.52 2.09 9.88
C ASN A 162 -9.38 3.12 9.97
N LEU A 163 -9.69 4.32 10.48
CA LEU A 163 -8.70 5.40 10.68
C LEU A 163 -7.50 4.95 11.51
N THR A 164 -7.69 4.03 12.46
CA THR A 164 -6.61 3.55 13.34
C THR A 164 -5.59 2.67 12.61
N PHE A 165 -5.87 2.27 11.36
CA PHE A 165 -4.90 1.60 10.50
C PHE A 165 -3.77 2.55 10.04
N TYR A 166 -4.06 3.84 9.90
CA TYR A 166 -3.09 4.84 9.43
C TYR A 166 -2.64 5.80 10.53
N VAL A 167 -3.54 6.17 11.43
CA VAL A 167 -3.29 7.16 12.48
C VAL A 167 -3.32 6.47 13.84
N SER A 168 -2.34 6.75 14.71
CA SER A 168 -2.33 6.15 16.05
C SER A 168 -3.61 6.46 16.82
N GLN A 169 -4.12 5.47 17.56
CA GLN A 169 -5.32 5.64 18.39
C GLN A 169 -5.16 6.82 19.36
N SER A 170 -3.98 6.98 19.97
CA SER A 170 -3.67 8.12 20.85
C SER A 170 -3.80 9.48 20.15
N THR A 171 -3.40 9.58 18.88
CA THR A 171 -3.53 10.84 18.11
C THR A 171 -5.00 11.15 17.85
N VAL A 172 -5.80 10.15 17.44
CA VAL A 172 -7.23 10.32 17.21
C VAL A 172 -7.95 10.74 18.50
N GLU A 173 -7.67 10.06 19.61
CA GLU A 173 -8.24 10.37 20.91
C GLU A 173 -7.84 11.77 21.41
N ALA A 174 -6.59 12.19 21.19
CA ALA A 174 -6.12 13.53 21.54
C ALA A 174 -6.89 14.62 20.80
N VAL A 175 -7.10 14.44 19.49
CA VAL A 175 -7.88 15.38 18.67
C VAL A 175 -9.33 15.48 19.17
N TYR A 176 -9.98 14.34 19.43
CA TYR A 176 -11.36 14.31 19.90
C TYR A 176 -11.52 14.92 21.28
N ARG A 177 -10.63 14.58 22.22
CA ARG A 177 -10.63 15.12 23.57
C ARG A 177 -10.43 16.65 23.54
N ALA A 178 -9.49 17.14 22.74
CA ALA A 178 -9.21 18.57 22.64
C ALA A 178 -10.42 19.37 22.12
N LEU A 179 -11.22 18.78 21.24
CA LEU A 179 -12.43 19.39 20.67
C LEU A 179 -13.72 19.05 21.43
N SER A 180 -13.63 18.34 22.56
CA SER A 180 -14.78 17.85 23.33
C SER A 180 -15.78 17.02 22.51
N ILE A 181 -15.27 16.27 21.53
CA ILE A 181 -16.06 15.37 20.69
C ILE A 181 -16.19 14.01 21.39
N PRO A 182 -17.39 13.45 21.53
CA PRO A 182 -17.57 12.13 22.13
C PRO A 182 -16.83 11.03 21.36
N LEU A 183 -16.01 10.24 22.06
CA LEU A 183 -15.28 9.08 21.50
C LEU A 183 -16.21 7.97 20.95
N THR A 184 -17.51 8.05 21.24
CA THR A 184 -18.56 7.16 20.72
C THR A 184 -18.85 7.34 19.23
N HIS A 185 -18.26 8.34 18.56
CA HIS A 185 -18.34 8.49 17.09
C HIS A 185 -17.42 7.49 16.36
N LYS A 186 -17.48 6.21 16.72
CA LYS A 186 -17.08 5.10 15.85
C LYS A 186 -18.27 4.86 14.90
N PRO A 187 -18.18 5.19 13.60
CA PRO A 187 -19.25 4.82 12.68
C PRO A 187 -19.37 3.29 12.65
N ALA A 188 -20.62 2.83 12.70
CA ALA A 188 -21.00 1.42 12.71
C ALA A 188 -20.69 0.77 11.35
N SER A 189 -19.44 0.37 11.13
CA SER A 189 -19.05 -0.60 10.10
C SER A 189 -17.66 -1.18 10.38
N GLU A 190 -17.43 -1.62 11.62
CA GLU A 190 -16.32 -2.52 11.95
C GLU A 190 -16.70 -3.94 11.47
N HIS A 191 -16.71 -4.17 10.15
CA HIS A 191 -16.61 -5.53 9.62
C HIS A 191 -15.12 -5.85 9.44
N VAL A 192 -14.55 -6.31 10.54
CA VAL A 192 -13.26 -6.98 10.60
C VAL A 192 -13.33 -8.19 9.67
N ARG A 193 -12.79 -8.07 8.44
CA ARG A 193 -12.35 -9.25 7.68
C ARG A 193 -10.94 -9.59 8.14
N HIS A 194 -10.86 -10.22 9.31
CA HIS A 194 -9.67 -10.95 9.72
C HIS A 194 -9.72 -12.26 8.93
N ASN A 195 -8.94 -12.37 7.86
CA ASN A 195 -8.58 -13.68 7.33
C ASN A 195 -7.50 -14.27 8.24
N SER A 196 -7.88 -14.68 9.45
CA SER A 196 -7.10 -15.65 10.20
C SER A 196 -7.62 -17.02 9.78
N VAL A 197 -6.84 -17.69 8.93
CA VAL A 197 -6.96 -19.13 8.70
C VAL A 197 -6.61 -19.80 10.03
N ASP A 198 -7.63 -20.20 10.77
CA ASP A 198 -7.50 -21.16 11.85
C ASP A 198 -8.61 -22.18 11.62
N ASP A 199 -8.34 -23.11 10.70
CA ASP A 199 -9.16 -24.31 10.54
C ASP A 199 -8.46 -25.40 11.35
N SER A 200 -8.85 -25.47 12.61
CA SER A 200 -8.62 -26.62 13.46
C SER A 200 -9.49 -27.76 12.92
N GLU A 201 -8.89 -28.68 12.17
CA GLU A 201 -9.54 -29.94 11.76
C GLU A 201 -9.85 -30.76 13.02
N GLU A 202 -11.09 -30.64 13.51
CA GLU A 202 -11.67 -31.59 14.45
C GLU A 202 -12.05 -32.89 13.73
N VAL A 203 -11.75 -33.97 14.44
CA VAL A 203 -11.70 -35.36 14.01
C VAL A 203 -13.12 -35.92 13.80
N GLU A 204 -13.42 -36.46 12.62
CA GLU A 204 -14.56 -37.38 12.44
C GLU A 204 -14.08 -38.82 12.69
N GLU A 205 -14.55 -39.42 13.79
CA GLU A 205 -14.45 -40.85 14.06
C GLU A 205 -15.12 -41.66 12.94
N ALA A 206 -14.34 -42.53 12.29
CA ALA A 206 -14.87 -43.50 11.34
C ALA A 206 -15.71 -44.56 12.08
N PRO A 207 -16.89 -44.96 11.56
CA PRO A 207 -17.65 -46.05 12.15
C PRO A 207 -16.97 -47.40 11.86
N ASP A 208 -16.81 -48.19 12.92
CA ASP A 208 -16.35 -49.58 12.87
C ASP A 208 -17.22 -50.41 11.90
N ILE A 209 -16.60 -50.98 10.88
CA ILE A 209 -17.23 -51.97 10.00
C ILE A 209 -16.78 -53.35 10.47
N ASP A 210 -17.65 -54.03 11.21
CA ASP A 210 -17.54 -55.44 11.54
C ASP A 210 -17.60 -56.28 10.25
N PHE A 211 -16.55 -57.06 10.00
CA PHE A 211 -16.57 -58.16 9.04
C PHE A 211 -16.86 -59.45 9.81
N ASP A 212 -18.10 -59.93 9.72
CA ASP A 212 -18.49 -61.29 10.11
C ASP A 212 -19.02 -62.01 8.87
N GLY A 213 -18.42 -63.16 8.53
CA GLY A 213 -18.85 -64.04 7.42
C GLY A 213 -17.74 -64.49 6.48
#